data_AF-A0A383D0M9-F1
#
_entry.id   AF-A0A383D0M9-F1
#
_cell.length_a   1.000
_cell.length_b   1.000
_cell.length_c   1.000
_cell.angle_alpha   90.00
_cell.angle_beta   90.00
_cell.angle_gamma   90.00
#
_symmetry.space_group_name_H-M   'P 1'
#
loop_
_entity.id
_entity.type
_entity.pdbx_description
1 polymer ?
#
loop_
_entity_poly.entity_id
_entity_poly.type
_entity_poly.pdbx_seq_one_letter_code
_entity_poly.pdbx_strand_id
1 'polypeptide(L)'
;VIQIHCFMPIHFPLTNRRQFLGSLGGGLITLQAHGFAEEAQEDLIYLLNDTHIGEKHPPASSVPMNLKQVVRELTGLKQKPVATIINGDLALKDGQDGDYRHFAGIISPLQKARVSLHLTLGNHDNRDAFYRIMKEEQPK
;
A
#
# COMPACT_ATOMS: atom_id res chain seq x y z
N VAL A 1 -32.57 9.90 -2.56
CA VAL A 1 -31.29 10.58 -2.27
C VAL A 1 -30.36 9.54 -1.67
N ILE A 2 -29.55 8.88 -2.49
CA ILE A 2 -28.63 7.83 -2.02
C ILE A 2 -27.34 8.55 -1.62
N GLN A 3 -27.11 8.62 -0.32
CA GLN A 3 -25.92 9.20 0.27
C GLN A 3 -24.74 8.26 0.00
N ILE A 4 -23.92 8.61 -0.98
CA ILE A 4 -22.67 7.92 -1.28
C ILE A 4 -21.69 8.26 -0.16
N HIS A 5 -21.59 7.41 0.86
CA HIS A 5 -20.48 7.48 1.80
C HIS A 5 -19.21 7.01 1.08
N CYS A 6 -18.43 7.98 0.61
CA CYS A 6 -17.08 7.78 0.11
C CYS A 6 -16.20 7.33 1.30
N PHE A 7 -15.99 6.02 1.43
CA PHE A 7 -15.03 5.47 2.39
C PHE A 7 -13.62 5.52 1.79
N MET A 8 -12.71 6.12 2.55
CA MET A 8 -11.37 6.60 2.16
C MET A 8 -10.43 5.53 1.60
N PRO A 9 -9.46 5.90 0.73
CA PRO A 9 -8.33 5.02 0.38
C PRO A 9 -7.61 4.54 1.64
N ILE A 10 -7.29 3.24 1.70
CA ILE A 10 -6.52 2.68 2.81
C ILE A 10 -5.10 3.23 2.72
N HIS A 11 -4.75 4.08 3.69
CA HIS A 11 -3.42 4.64 3.86
C HIS A 11 -2.72 3.93 5.02
N PHE A 12 -1.50 3.44 4.78
CA PHE A 12 -0.64 2.87 5.81
C PHE A 12 0.45 3.88 6.20
N PRO A 13 0.16 4.85 7.09
CA PRO A 13 1.15 5.84 7.48
C PRO A 13 2.27 5.19 8.29
N LEU A 14 3.49 5.69 8.10
CA LEU A 14 4.68 5.28 8.85
C LEU A 14 4.67 5.69 10.33
N THR A 15 3.68 6.49 10.75
CA THR A 15 3.57 7.05 12.10
C THR A 15 2.25 6.69 12.75
N ASN A 16 2.31 6.32 14.03
CA ASN A 16 1.14 6.01 14.84
C ASN A 16 0.33 7.29 15.09
N ARG A 17 -1.01 7.23 15.05
CA ARG A 17 -1.92 8.39 15.23
C ARG A 17 -1.61 9.23 16.48
N ARG A 18 -1.05 8.60 17.52
CA ARG A 18 -0.64 9.24 18.78
C ARG A 18 0.59 10.15 18.64
N GLN A 19 1.50 9.86 17.72
CA GLN A 19 2.66 10.72 17.45
C GLN A 19 2.27 11.98 16.67
N PHE A 20 1.28 11.89 15.78
CA PHE A 20 0.72 13.03 15.05
C PHE A 20 -0.01 14.03 15.95
N LEU A 21 -0.71 13.57 16.99
CA LEU A 21 -1.31 14.48 17.97
C LEU A 21 -0.28 15.09 18.92
N GLY A 22 0.82 14.38 19.20
CA GLY A 22 1.95 14.89 19.97
C GLY A 22 2.65 16.09 19.29
N SER A 23 2.74 16.09 17.96
CA SER A 23 3.37 17.20 17.22
C SER A 23 2.51 18.47 17.15
N LEU A 24 1.19 18.38 17.35
CA LEU A 24 0.28 19.53 17.35
C LEU A 24 0.19 20.24 18.73
N GLY A 25 0.48 19.54 19.82
CA GLY A 25 0.44 20.11 21.19
C GLY A 25 1.74 20.77 21.66
N GLY A 26 2.84 20.59 20.93
CA GLY A 26 4.19 20.97 21.35
C GLY A 26 4.80 22.14 20.57
N GLY A 27 4.01 23.17 20.27
CA GLY A 27 4.56 24.40 19.71
C GLY A 27 5.32 25.20 20.76
N LEU A 28 6.58 24.82 21.09
CA LEU A 28 7.69 25.76 21.39
C LEU A 28 9.06 25.15 21.77
N ILE A 29 9.33 23.84 21.64
CA ILE A 29 10.68 23.34 21.93
C ILE A 29 11.22 22.60 20.72
N THR A 30 12.20 23.24 20.08
CA THR A 30 13.16 22.66 19.15
C THR A 30 13.70 21.35 19.70
N LEU A 31 13.11 20.23 19.30
CA LEU A 31 13.81 18.96 19.26
C LEU A 31 13.98 18.61 17.78
N GLN A 32 15.22 18.76 17.32
CA GLN A 32 15.80 17.97 16.24
C GLN A 32 15.60 16.49 16.58
N ALA A 33 14.38 15.99 16.40
CA ALA A 33 14.15 14.58 16.25
C ALA A 33 14.65 14.23 14.86
N HIS A 34 15.98 14.04 14.74
CA HIS A 34 16.52 13.10 13.78
C HIS A 34 15.98 11.72 14.15
N GLY A 35 14.69 11.50 13.90
CA GLY A 35 14.20 10.17 13.65
C GLY A 35 14.94 9.71 12.42
N PHE A 36 15.61 8.56 12.52
CA PHE A 36 16.13 7.82 11.38
C PHE A 36 14.96 7.46 10.45
N ALA A 37 14.45 8.44 9.70
CA ALA A 37 13.90 8.20 8.39
C ALA A 37 15.12 8.15 7.47
N GLU A 38 15.35 7.01 6.82
CA GLU A 38 16.04 7.05 5.53
C GLU A 38 15.37 8.18 4.74
N GLU A 39 16.15 9.21 4.35
CA GLU A 39 15.63 10.34 3.57
C GLU A 39 14.84 9.78 2.40
N ALA A 40 13.51 9.92 2.47
CA ALA A 40 12.67 9.60 1.34
C ALA A 40 13.06 10.55 0.21
N GLN A 41 13.07 10.06 -1.03
CA GLN A 41 13.32 10.92 -2.17
C GLN A 41 12.10 11.82 -2.35
N GLU A 42 12.21 13.08 -1.91
CA GLU A 42 11.09 14.01 -1.73
C GLU A 42 10.29 14.24 -3.03
N ASP A 43 10.93 14.08 -4.20
CA ASP A 43 10.34 14.32 -5.52
C ASP A 43 9.95 13.05 -6.30
N LEU A 44 10.02 11.86 -5.70
CA LEU A 44 9.78 10.60 -6.42
C LEU A 44 8.48 9.90 -6.00
N ILE A 45 7.54 9.83 -6.94
CA ILE A 45 6.30 9.04 -6.81
C ILE A 45 6.34 7.88 -7.81
N TYR A 46 6.06 6.67 -7.33
CA TYR A 46 5.83 5.51 -8.20
C TYR A 46 4.34 5.30 -8.41
N LEU A 47 3.92 5.20 -9.67
CA LEU A 47 2.54 4.89 -10.05
C LEU A 47 2.52 3.57 -10.84
N LEU A 48 1.86 2.57 -10.26
CA LEU A 48 1.60 1.26 -10.84
C LEU A 48 0.10 1.13 -11.09
N ASN A 49 -0.32 0.42 -12.12
CA ASN A 49 -1.75 0.23 -12.43
C ASN A 49 -2.02 -1.25 -12.74
N ASP A 50 -3.30 -1.65 -12.61
CA ASP A 50 -3.89 -2.85 -13.23
C ASP A 50 -3.11 -4.15 -12.96
N THR A 51 -2.86 -4.45 -11.68
CA THR A 51 -2.01 -5.60 -11.32
C THR A 51 -2.67 -6.96 -11.54
N HIS A 52 -4.01 -7.03 -11.61
CA HIS A 52 -4.78 -8.24 -11.95
C HIS A 52 -4.28 -9.53 -11.27
N ILE A 53 -4.07 -9.49 -9.95
CA ILE A 53 -3.67 -10.65 -9.18
C ILE A 53 -4.90 -11.51 -8.88
N GLY A 54 -4.78 -12.81 -9.13
CA GLY A 54 -5.79 -13.81 -8.84
C GLY A 54 -5.25 -14.74 -7.75
N GLU A 55 -6.12 -15.42 -7.02
CA GLU A 55 -5.73 -16.38 -5.97
C GLU A 55 -4.72 -17.40 -6.50
N LYS A 56 -4.97 -17.87 -7.72
CA LYS A 56 -4.11 -18.80 -8.44
C LYS A 56 -3.78 -18.25 -9.81
N HIS A 57 -2.54 -18.42 -10.18
CA HIS A 57 -2.03 -18.12 -11.52
C HIS A 57 -1.33 -19.37 -12.06
N PRO A 58 -1.33 -19.58 -13.38
CA PRO A 58 -0.44 -20.56 -14.00
C PRO A 58 1.02 -20.31 -13.55
N PRO A 59 1.84 -21.37 -13.37
CA PRO A 59 3.21 -21.21 -12.88
C PRO A 59 4.08 -20.24 -13.70
N ALA A 60 3.81 -20.10 -14.99
CA ALA A 60 4.53 -19.22 -15.92
C ALA A 60 3.84 -17.85 -16.14
N SER A 61 2.86 -17.48 -15.31
CA SER A 61 2.16 -16.20 -15.46
C SER A 61 3.08 -15.02 -15.19
N SER A 62 3.22 -14.13 -16.17
CA SER A 62 4.06 -12.93 -16.06
C SER A 62 3.54 -11.94 -15.03
N VAL A 63 2.23 -11.89 -14.81
CA VAL A 63 1.58 -10.85 -13.99
C VAL A 63 2.09 -10.86 -12.53
N PRO A 64 2.00 -11.96 -11.76
CA PRO A 64 2.58 -12.01 -10.42
C PRO A 64 4.11 -11.88 -10.42
N MET A 65 4.80 -12.35 -11.47
CA MET A 65 6.26 -12.26 -11.56
C MET A 65 6.73 -10.81 -11.69
N ASN A 66 6.07 -10.03 -12.53
CA ASN A 66 6.36 -8.62 -12.76
C ASN A 66 6.09 -7.81 -11.48
N LEU A 67 4.95 -8.03 -10.83
CA LEU A 67 4.65 -7.33 -9.57
C LEU A 67 5.68 -7.67 -8.48
N LYS A 68 6.06 -8.95 -8.35
CA LYS A 68 7.12 -9.37 -7.41
C LYS A 68 8.47 -8.72 -7.73
N GLN A 69 8.80 -8.54 -9.02
CA GLN A 69 10.01 -7.85 -9.43
C GLN A 69 9.99 -6.38 -9.01
N VAL A 70 8.91 -5.66 -9.31
CA VAL A 70 8.75 -4.26 -8.91
C VAL A 70 8.82 -4.11 -7.39
N VAL A 71 8.19 -5.03 -6.63
CA VAL A 71 8.31 -5.07 -5.18
C VAL A 71 9.77 -5.21 -4.74
N ARG A 72 10.53 -6.14 -5.32
CA ARG A 72 11.96 -6.31 -5.00
C ARG A 72 12.75 -5.03 -5.28
N GLU A 73 12.54 -4.42 -6.43
CA GLU A 73 13.22 -3.18 -6.83
C GLU A 73 12.93 -2.04 -5.84
N LEU A 74 11.65 -1.79 -5.53
CA LEU A 74 11.24 -0.76 -4.57
C LEU A 74 11.78 -1.02 -3.16
N THR A 75 11.78 -2.28 -2.69
CA THR A 75 12.37 -2.63 -1.40
C THR A 75 13.89 -2.44 -1.38
N GLY A 76 14.56 -2.59 -2.52
CA GLY A 76 16.01 -2.44 -2.66
C GLY A 76 16.50 -1.00 -2.85
N LEU A 77 15.60 -0.03 -3.07
CA LEU A 77 15.98 1.38 -3.18
C LEU A 77 16.63 1.86 -1.88
N LYS A 78 17.77 2.56 -2.00
CA LYS A 78 18.47 3.18 -0.85
C LYS A 78 17.64 4.29 -0.19
N GLN A 79 16.91 5.05 -1.00
CA GLN A 79 15.97 6.07 -0.55
C GLN A 79 14.57 5.65 -1.01
N LYS A 80 13.61 5.63 -0.10
CA LYS A 80 12.24 5.22 -0.44
C LYS A 80 11.52 6.36 -1.17
N PRO A 81 10.63 6.07 -2.14
CA PRO A 81 9.82 7.12 -2.75
C PRO A 81 8.90 7.74 -1.70
N VAL A 82 8.52 9.01 -1.92
CA VAL A 82 7.58 9.70 -1.03
C VAL A 82 6.20 9.02 -1.05
N ALA A 83 5.83 8.44 -2.18
CA ALA A 83 4.62 7.62 -2.33
C ALA A 83 4.78 6.58 -3.44
N THR A 84 4.22 5.41 -3.21
CA THR A 84 3.93 4.39 -4.21
C THR A 84 2.42 4.21 -4.27
N ILE A 85 1.85 4.30 -5.46
CA ILE A 85 0.41 4.18 -5.71
C ILE A 85 0.21 2.96 -6.62
N ILE A 86 -0.66 2.04 -6.22
CA ILE A 86 -1.20 1.01 -7.11
C ILE A 86 -2.64 1.38 -7.41
N ASN A 87 -2.87 1.81 -8.64
CA ASN A 87 -4.12 2.42 -9.06
C ASN A 87 -5.01 1.43 -9.81
N GLY A 88 -5.97 0.85 -9.08
CA GLY A 88 -7.06 0.08 -9.64
C GLY A 88 -6.70 -1.33 -10.09
N ASP A 89 -7.76 -2.11 -10.33
CA ASP A 89 -7.75 -3.49 -10.82
C ASP A 89 -6.67 -4.35 -10.15
N LEU A 90 -6.74 -4.37 -8.81
CA LEU A 90 -5.84 -5.16 -7.98
C LEU A 90 -6.13 -6.65 -8.19
N ALA A 91 -7.41 -7.00 -8.22
CA ALA A 91 -7.88 -8.36 -8.50
C ALA A 91 -7.98 -8.66 -10.00
N LEU A 92 -7.82 -9.93 -10.36
CA LEU A 92 -7.83 -10.39 -11.75
C LEU A 92 -9.20 -10.24 -12.43
N LYS A 93 -10.30 -10.47 -11.70
CA LYS A 93 -11.63 -10.57 -12.33
C LYS A 93 -12.76 -9.90 -11.55
N ASP A 94 -13.12 -10.40 -10.37
CA ASP A 94 -14.31 -9.95 -9.64
C ASP A 94 -14.06 -9.77 -8.13
N GLY A 95 -12.79 -9.69 -7.73
CA GLY A 95 -12.37 -9.33 -6.38
C GLY A 95 -12.70 -10.40 -5.34
N GLN A 96 -12.13 -11.60 -5.48
CA GLN A 96 -12.31 -12.65 -4.48
C GLN A 96 -11.30 -12.50 -3.33
N ASP A 97 -11.65 -13.05 -2.16
CA ASP A 97 -10.78 -13.04 -0.99
C ASP A 97 -9.37 -13.59 -1.27
N GLY A 98 -9.31 -14.69 -2.03
CA GLY A 98 -8.06 -15.35 -2.39
C GLY A 98 -7.16 -14.46 -3.24
N ASP A 99 -7.76 -13.63 -4.10
CA ASP A 99 -7.05 -12.65 -4.93
C ASP A 99 -6.33 -11.64 -4.03
N TYR A 100 -7.06 -11.09 -3.06
CA TYR A 100 -6.52 -10.10 -2.12
C TYR A 100 -5.50 -10.69 -1.15
N ARG A 101 -5.66 -11.93 -0.68
CA ARG A 101 -4.65 -12.60 0.16
C ARG A 101 -3.35 -12.83 -0.63
N HIS A 102 -3.46 -13.27 -1.88
CA HIS A 102 -2.29 -13.45 -2.73
C HIS A 102 -1.61 -12.11 -3.04
N PHE A 103 -2.40 -11.08 -3.41
CA PHE A 103 -1.93 -9.73 -3.62
C PHE A 103 -1.20 -9.17 -2.38
N ALA A 104 -1.84 -9.23 -1.21
CA ALA A 104 -1.28 -8.80 0.07
C ALA A 104 0.05 -9.51 0.38
N GLY A 105 0.11 -10.82 0.14
CA GLY A 105 1.35 -11.60 0.27
C GLY A 105 2.49 -11.04 -0.60
N ILE A 106 2.20 -10.69 -1.86
CA ILE A 106 3.17 -10.10 -2.79
C ILE A 106 3.65 -8.72 -2.33
N ILE A 107 2.75 -7.85 -1.87
CA ILE A 107 3.09 -6.47 -1.48
C ILE A 107 3.59 -6.34 -0.03
N SER A 108 3.46 -7.39 0.80
CA SER A 108 3.93 -7.40 2.19
C SER A 108 5.39 -6.94 2.40
N PRO A 109 6.35 -7.20 1.48
CA PRO A 109 7.71 -6.69 1.62
C PRO A 109 7.78 -5.16 1.57
N LEU A 110 6.91 -4.49 0.81
CA LEU A 110 6.87 -3.02 0.75
C LEU A 110 6.54 -2.41 2.12
N GLN A 111 5.56 -3.00 2.82
CA GLN A 111 5.19 -2.56 4.17
C GLN A 111 6.34 -2.78 5.16
N LYS A 112 6.99 -3.95 5.11
CA LYS A 112 8.16 -4.27 5.96
C LYS A 112 9.33 -3.32 5.72
N ALA A 113 9.54 -2.92 4.46
CA ALA A 113 10.56 -1.96 4.05
C ALA A 113 10.13 -0.49 4.24
N ARG A 114 8.99 -0.23 4.89
CA ARG A 114 8.47 1.11 5.17
C ARG A 114 8.29 1.98 3.91
N VAL A 115 7.92 1.36 2.79
CA VAL A 115 7.51 2.09 1.58
C VAL A 115 6.10 2.64 1.80
N SER A 116 5.92 3.95 1.57
CA SER A 116 4.60 4.58 1.60
C SER A 116 3.74 4.03 0.45
N LEU A 117 2.68 3.28 0.78
CA LEU A 117 1.85 2.56 -0.21
C LEU A 117 0.39 3.02 -0.13
N HIS A 118 -0.15 3.42 -1.27
CA HIS A 118 -1.54 3.78 -1.48
C HIS A 118 -2.17 2.84 -2.50
N LEU A 119 -3.35 2.32 -2.18
CA LEU A 119 -4.08 1.40 -3.04
C LEU A 119 -5.43 2.04 -3.42
N THR A 120 -5.78 1.99 -4.70
CA THR A 120 -7.12 2.33 -5.18
C THR A 120 -7.77 1.11 -5.84
N LEU A 121 -9.09 1.14 -5.96
CA LEU A 121 -9.89 0.03 -6.48
C LEU A 121 -10.42 0.35 -7.87
N GLY A 122 -10.35 -0.64 -8.77
CA GLY A 122 -10.88 -0.55 -10.12
C GLY A 122 -12.22 -1.27 -10.26
N ASN A 123 -12.61 -1.56 -11.51
CA ASN A 123 -13.88 -2.23 -11.82
C ASN A 123 -13.82 -3.75 -11.59
N HIS A 124 -12.63 -4.35 -11.58
CA HIS A 124 -12.45 -5.76 -11.26
C HIS A 124 -12.37 -6.03 -9.75
N ASP A 125 -12.36 -4.96 -8.94
CA ASP A 125 -12.25 -5.05 -7.50
C ASP A 125 -13.59 -5.09 -6.77
N ASN A 126 -13.66 -5.91 -5.73
CA ASN A 126 -14.75 -5.94 -4.77
C ASN A 126 -14.33 -5.20 -3.50
N ARG A 127 -15.04 -4.10 -3.19
CA ARG A 127 -14.73 -3.23 -2.06
C ARG A 127 -14.77 -3.98 -0.72
N ASP A 128 -15.80 -4.77 -0.48
CA ASP A 128 -16.03 -5.42 0.83
C ASP A 128 -14.99 -6.52 1.08
N ALA A 129 -14.69 -7.34 0.07
CA ALA A 129 -13.64 -8.34 0.13
C ALA A 129 -12.26 -7.69 0.33
N PHE A 130 -11.96 -6.63 -0.41
CA PHE A 130 -10.71 -5.87 -0.25
C PHE A 130 -10.53 -5.35 1.17
N TYR A 131 -11.51 -4.59 1.70
CA TYR A 131 -11.38 -4.00 3.04
C TYR A 131 -11.26 -5.06 4.13
N ARG A 132 -12.01 -6.17 4.01
CA ARG A 132 -11.95 -7.26 4.97
C ARG A 132 -10.58 -7.92 4.99
N ILE A 133 -10.07 -8.35 3.83
CA ILE A 133 -8.77 -9.02 3.75
C ILE A 133 -7.62 -8.07 4.11
N MET A 134 -7.63 -6.84 3.59
CA MET A 134 -6.57 -5.88 3.92
C MET A 134 -6.55 -5.48 5.40
N LYS A 135 -7.69 -5.58 6.11
CA LYS A 135 -7.76 -5.41 7.57
C LYS A 135 -7.16 -6.61 8.32
N GLU A 136 -7.41 -7.83 7.84
CA GLU A 136 -6.84 -9.06 8.40
C GLU A 136 -5.31 -9.09 8.27
N GLU A 137 -4.78 -8.57 7.16
CA GLU A 137 -3.35 -8.56 6.83
C GLU A 137 -2.57 -7.37 7.45
N GLN A 138 -3.22 -6.46 8.18
CA GLN A 138 -2.49 -5.37 8.85
C GLN A 138 -1.60 -5.93 9.98
N PRO A 139 -0.36 -5.45 10.12
CA PRO A 139 0.46 -5.76 11.29
C PRO A 139 -0.27 -5.34 12.57
N LYS A 140 -0.30 -6.22 13.58
CA LYS A 140 -0.85 -5.93 14.90
C LYS A 140 0.02 -4.96 15.70
#